data_AF-C3ZQ75-F1
#
_entry.id   AF-C3ZQ75-F1
#
_cell.length_a   1.000
_cell.length_b   1.000
_cell.length_c   1.000
_cell.angle_alpha   90.00
_cell.angle_beta   90.00
_cell.angle_gamma   90.00
#
_symmetry.space_group_name_H-M   'P 1'
#
loop_
_entity.id
_entity.type
_entity.pdbx_description
1 polymer ?
#
loop_
_entity_poly.entity_id
_entity_poly.type
_entity_poly.pdbx_seq_one_letter_code
_entity_poly.pdbx_strand_id
1 'polypeptide(L)'
;MASSKVSKVFAEYDRNGDGTIDAREIQAALKSLDLNPSQRFVERVQSKADANGDGKVTKEEFGRVVAIFEEIKELRKVFQENDQDASGGMSFEEMKKKAVTFYTTHGDKYGGGRAMQVMNHYAGDKSKQMSVDQFLDIMFKDSF
;
A
#
# COMPACT_ATOMS: atom_id res chain seq x y z
N MET A 1 -13.20 17.33 -23.82
CA MET A 1 -12.30 17.83 -22.77
C MET A 1 -12.52 17.06 -21.47
N ALA A 2 -11.95 15.86 -21.34
CA ALA A 2 -12.07 15.05 -20.11
C ALA A 2 -10.84 15.17 -19.16
N SER A 3 -9.87 16.03 -19.45
CA SER A 3 -8.50 15.86 -18.94
C SER A 3 -8.03 16.92 -17.93
N SER A 4 -8.89 17.37 -17.00
CA SER A 4 -8.47 18.34 -15.96
C SER A 4 -8.14 17.71 -14.61
N LYS A 5 -8.72 16.56 -14.25
CA LYS A 5 -8.45 15.91 -12.95
C LYS A 5 -7.27 14.95 -13.02
N VAL A 6 -7.29 14.00 -13.95
CA VAL A 6 -6.22 13.01 -14.10
C VAL A 6 -4.88 13.70 -14.37
N SER A 7 -4.84 14.69 -15.25
CA SER A 7 -3.61 15.45 -15.55
C SER A 7 -3.07 16.25 -14.35
N LYS A 8 -3.96 16.78 -13.50
CA LYS A 8 -3.54 17.50 -12.29
C LYS A 8 -2.95 16.55 -11.26
N VAL A 9 -3.65 15.45 -10.99
CA VAL A 9 -3.16 14.43 -10.05
C VAL A 9 -1.88 13.82 -10.60
N PHE A 10 -1.77 13.52 -11.89
CA PHE A 10 -0.53 13.03 -12.50
C PHE A 10 0.65 13.97 -12.23
N ALA A 11 0.45 15.28 -12.42
CA ALA A 11 1.48 16.29 -12.17
C ALA A 11 1.88 16.44 -10.68
N GLU A 12 1.08 15.93 -9.73
CA GLU A 12 1.47 15.85 -8.32
C GLU A 12 2.46 14.70 -8.06
N TYR A 13 2.44 13.67 -8.92
CA TYR A 13 3.31 12.49 -8.82
C TYR A 13 4.56 12.63 -9.69
N ASP A 14 4.42 13.12 -10.92
CA ASP A 14 5.51 13.49 -11.84
C ASP A 14 6.18 14.79 -11.35
N ARG A 15 7.17 14.66 -10.48
CA ARG A 15 7.82 15.78 -9.79
C ARG A 15 8.88 16.44 -10.65
N ASN A 16 9.53 15.66 -11.51
CA ASN A 16 10.57 16.17 -12.40
C ASN A 16 9.97 16.76 -13.71
N GLY A 17 8.68 16.49 -13.98
CA GLY A 17 7.96 16.99 -15.15
C GLY A 17 8.36 16.31 -16.46
N ASP A 18 8.93 15.10 -16.41
CA ASP A 18 9.39 14.37 -17.60
C ASP A 18 8.25 13.68 -18.36
N GLY A 19 7.02 13.76 -17.85
CA GLY A 19 5.84 13.18 -18.45
C GLY A 19 5.62 11.70 -18.11
N THR A 20 6.46 11.14 -17.24
CA THR A 20 6.36 9.77 -16.72
C THR A 20 6.53 9.76 -15.21
N ILE A 21 6.14 8.67 -14.55
CA ILE A 21 6.36 8.47 -13.12
C ILE A 21 7.33 7.32 -12.91
N ASP A 22 8.45 7.59 -12.25
CA ASP A 22 9.46 6.59 -11.91
C ASP A 22 9.32 6.02 -10.49
N ALA A 23 10.15 5.02 -10.15
CA ALA A 23 10.16 4.41 -8.83
C ALA A 23 10.42 5.41 -7.69
N ARG A 24 11.27 6.43 -7.92
CA ARG A 24 11.61 7.43 -6.89
C ARG A 24 10.42 8.33 -6.61
N GLU A 25 9.67 8.67 -7.64
CA GLU A 25 8.44 9.45 -7.54
C GLU A 25 7.33 8.67 -6.84
N ILE A 26 7.16 7.38 -7.15
CA ILE A 26 6.27 6.49 -6.40
C ILE A 26 6.68 6.42 -4.93
N GLN A 27 7.98 6.24 -4.64
CA GLN A 27 8.48 6.22 -3.27
C GLN A 27 8.19 7.52 -2.53
N ALA A 28 8.38 8.66 -3.21
CA ALA A 28 8.14 9.96 -2.62
C ALA A 28 6.65 10.22 -2.36
N ALA A 29 5.77 9.75 -3.23
CA ALA A 29 4.32 9.79 -3.03
C ALA A 29 3.89 8.90 -1.85
N LEU A 30 4.42 7.67 -1.74
CA LEU A 30 4.15 6.79 -0.59
C LEU A 30 4.66 7.42 0.73
N LYS A 31 5.83 8.06 0.73
CA LYS A 31 6.35 8.79 1.89
C LYS A 31 5.47 9.97 2.32
N SER A 32 4.77 10.61 1.38
CA SER A 32 3.80 11.67 1.71
C SER A 32 2.54 11.14 2.41
N LEU A 33 2.34 9.82 2.43
CA LEU A 33 1.32 9.14 3.24
C LEU A 33 1.89 8.69 4.60
N ASP A 34 3.02 9.24 5.05
CA ASP A 34 3.75 8.81 6.25
C ASP A 34 4.12 7.32 6.26
N LEU A 35 4.28 6.73 5.07
CA LEU A 35 4.77 5.36 4.91
C LEU A 35 6.27 5.37 4.70
N ASN A 36 6.95 4.32 5.13
CA ASN A 36 8.37 4.12 4.84
C ASN A 36 8.55 2.84 4.01
N PRO A 37 8.10 2.83 2.74
CA PRO A 37 8.08 1.62 1.93
C PRO A 37 9.50 1.13 1.63
N SER A 38 9.65 -0.19 1.65
CA SER A 38 10.88 -0.82 1.16
C SER A 38 11.04 -0.59 -0.35
N GLN A 39 12.27 -0.57 -0.84
CA GLN A 39 12.55 -0.47 -2.28
C GLN A 39 11.83 -1.56 -3.07
N ARG A 40 11.77 -2.79 -2.54
CA ARG A 40 11.04 -3.92 -3.15
C ARG A 40 9.54 -3.71 -3.24
N PHE A 41 8.94 -2.99 -2.29
CA PHE A 41 7.53 -2.67 -2.33
C PHE A 41 7.26 -1.61 -3.41
N VAL A 42 8.10 -0.58 -3.48
CA VAL A 42 8.03 0.46 -4.52
C VAL A 42 8.15 -0.15 -5.92
N GLU A 43 9.14 -1.00 -6.16
CA GLU A 43 9.34 -1.69 -7.45
C GLU A 43 8.14 -2.58 -7.82
N ARG A 44 7.51 -3.24 -6.84
CA ARG A 44 6.28 -4.01 -7.07
C ARG A 44 5.11 -3.11 -7.48
N VAL A 45 4.92 -1.98 -6.79
CA VAL A 45 3.88 -1.01 -7.16
C VAL A 45 4.12 -0.49 -8.59
N GLN A 46 5.36 -0.16 -8.92
CA GLN A 46 5.74 0.28 -10.26
C GLN A 46 5.46 -0.79 -11.31
N SER A 47 5.99 -2.00 -11.14
CA SER A 47 5.84 -3.11 -12.08
C SER A 47 4.39 -3.52 -12.31
N LYS A 48 3.49 -3.27 -11.35
CA LYS A 48 2.05 -3.53 -11.54
C LYS A 48 1.37 -2.47 -12.40
N ALA A 49 1.85 -1.23 -12.33
CA ALA A 49 1.30 -0.13 -13.10
C ALA A 49 1.86 -0.08 -14.53
N ASP A 50 3.17 -0.28 -14.65
CA ASP A 50 3.95 -0.36 -15.87
C ASP A 50 3.60 -1.63 -16.66
N ALA A 51 2.72 -1.52 -17.65
CA ALA A 51 2.30 -2.66 -18.46
C ALA A 51 3.18 -2.89 -19.68
N ASN A 52 3.92 -1.87 -20.13
CA ASN A 52 4.83 -2.00 -21.26
C ASN A 52 6.23 -2.49 -20.83
N GLY A 53 6.54 -2.45 -19.52
CA GLY A 53 7.77 -2.94 -18.92
C GLY A 53 8.98 -2.02 -19.15
N ASP A 54 8.76 -0.73 -19.43
CA ASP A 54 9.84 0.22 -19.73
C ASP A 54 10.48 0.85 -18.47
N GLY A 55 9.97 0.49 -17.29
CA GLY A 55 10.42 1.00 -16.00
C GLY A 55 9.92 2.41 -15.70
N LYS A 56 8.89 2.88 -16.40
CA LYS A 56 8.22 4.16 -16.21
C LYS A 56 6.71 3.96 -16.27
N VAL A 57 5.96 4.85 -15.63
CA VAL A 57 4.50 4.84 -15.71
C VAL A 57 4.03 6.04 -16.51
N THR A 58 3.38 5.77 -17.63
CA THR A 58 2.79 6.79 -18.49
C THR A 58 1.45 7.30 -17.95
N LYS A 59 0.91 8.38 -18.54
CA LYS A 59 -0.42 8.91 -18.16
C LYS A 59 -1.53 7.89 -18.38
N GLU A 60 -1.38 7.05 -19.41
CA GLU A 60 -2.31 5.98 -19.75
C GLU A 60 -2.30 4.87 -18.69
N GLU A 61 -1.14 4.63 -18.07
CA GLU A 61 -0.94 3.61 -17.04
C GLU A 61 -1.20 4.12 -15.62
N PHE A 62 -1.18 5.45 -15.44
CA PHE A 62 -1.35 6.12 -14.16
C PHE A 62 -2.63 5.70 -13.41
N GLY A 63 -3.70 5.35 -14.13
CA GLY A 63 -4.93 4.84 -13.52
C GLY A 63 -4.69 3.62 -12.61
N ARG A 64 -3.70 2.78 -12.93
CA ARG A 64 -3.31 1.64 -12.09
C ARG A 64 -2.58 2.09 -10.82
N VAL A 65 -1.69 3.09 -10.92
CA VAL A 65 -1.02 3.68 -9.76
C VAL A 65 -2.07 4.26 -8.80
N VAL A 66 -3.02 5.05 -9.31
CA VAL A 66 -4.08 5.64 -8.49
C VAL A 66 -4.88 4.56 -7.77
N ALA A 67 -5.27 3.49 -8.46
CA ALA A 67 -6.01 2.39 -7.85
C ALA A 67 -5.22 1.72 -6.70
N ILE A 68 -3.93 1.47 -6.89
CA ILE A 68 -3.04 0.90 -5.86
C ILE A 68 -2.90 1.86 -4.68
N PHE A 69 -2.73 3.15 -4.93
CA PHE A 69 -2.58 4.16 -3.88
C PHE A 69 -3.86 4.34 -3.06
N GLU A 70 -5.04 4.31 -3.69
CA GLU A 70 -6.31 4.33 -2.96
C GLU A 70 -6.46 3.08 -2.08
N GLU A 71 -6.03 1.91 -2.56
CA GLU A 71 -6.01 0.69 -1.76
C GLU A 71 -5.08 0.78 -0.54
N ILE A 72 -3.89 1.34 -0.74
CA ILE A 72 -2.92 1.60 0.34
C ILE A 72 -3.50 2.60 1.36
N LYS A 73 -4.18 3.66 0.92
CA LYS A 73 -4.82 4.64 1.81
C LYS A 73 -5.91 4.00 2.67
N GLU A 74 -6.76 3.16 2.09
CA GLU A 74 -7.81 2.44 2.84
C GLU A 74 -7.20 1.48 3.87
N LEU A 75 -6.17 0.71 3.48
CA LEU A 75 -5.45 -0.18 4.40
C LEU A 75 -4.78 0.59 5.54
N ARG A 76 -4.15 1.73 5.23
CA ARG A 76 -3.54 2.62 6.23
C ARG A 76 -4.59 3.21 7.17
N LYS A 77 -5.74 3.64 6.66
CA LYS A 77 -6.82 4.17 7.49
C LYS A 77 -7.32 3.13 8.48
N VAL A 78 -7.50 1.89 8.02
CA VAL A 78 -7.81 0.76 8.91
C VAL A 78 -6.71 0.59 9.94
N PHE A 79 -5.44 0.66 9.55
CA PHE A 79 -4.33 0.57 10.52
C PHE A 79 -4.41 1.67 11.59
N GLN A 80 -4.59 2.93 11.20
CA GLN A 80 -4.66 4.08 12.11
C GLN A 80 -5.87 4.08 13.03
N GLU A 81 -7.03 3.59 12.58
CA GLU A 81 -8.21 3.45 13.43
C GLU A 81 -8.04 2.39 14.53
N ASN A 82 -7.05 1.52 14.40
CA ASN A 82 -6.81 0.38 15.29
C ASN A 82 -5.56 0.52 16.16
N ASP A 83 -4.63 1.39 15.77
CA ASP A 83 -3.50 1.85 16.59
C ASP A 83 -4.04 2.75 17.73
N GLN A 84 -4.52 2.14 18.82
CA GLN A 84 -5.19 2.84 19.91
C GLN A 84 -4.21 3.60 20.79
N ASP A 85 -2.96 3.16 20.81
CA ASP A 85 -1.88 3.77 21.58
C ASP A 85 -1.02 4.76 20.77
N ALA A 86 -1.33 4.94 19.48
CA ALA A 86 -0.62 5.80 18.54
C ALA A 86 0.89 5.49 18.47
N SER A 87 1.25 4.23 18.69
CA SER A 87 2.65 3.77 18.68
C SER A 87 3.25 3.74 17.28
N GLY A 88 2.43 3.86 16.23
CA GLY A 88 2.85 3.67 14.83
C GLY A 88 2.99 2.20 14.43
N GLY A 89 2.67 1.29 15.35
CA GLY A 89 2.59 -0.15 15.16
C GLY A 89 1.23 -0.66 15.64
N MET A 90 0.76 -1.78 15.10
CA MET A 90 -0.36 -2.51 15.72
C MET A 90 0.21 -3.67 16.52
N SER A 91 -0.18 -3.76 17.79
CA SER A 91 0.07 -4.93 18.61
C SER A 91 -0.71 -6.14 18.09
N PHE A 92 -0.33 -7.34 18.56
CA PHE A 92 -1.06 -8.57 18.24
C PHE A 92 -2.56 -8.47 18.55
N GLU A 93 -2.94 -7.85 19.67
CA GLU A 93 -4.33 -7.73 20.09
C GLU A 93 -5.11 -6.70 19.26
N GLU A 94 -4.51 -5.57 18.91
CA GLU A 94 -5.11 -4.56 18.00
C GLU A 94 -5.31 -5.12 16.61
N MET A 95 -4.26 -5.78 16.07
CA MET A 95 -4.34 -6.50 14.81
C MET A 95 -5.44 -7.56 14.89
N LYS A 96 -5.42 -8.46 15.85
CA LYS A 96 -6.42 -9.55 15.97
C LYS A 96 -7.85 -9.03 16.05
N LYS A 97 -8.10 -7.97 16.82
CA LYS A 97 -9.43 -7.41 17.07
C LYS A 97 -10.13 -6.95 15.80
N LYS A 98 -9.38 -6.38 14.86
CA LYS A 98 -9.95 -5.86 13.60
C LYS A 98 -9.48 -6.55 12.34
N ALA A 99 -8.45 -7.38 12.37
CA ALA A 99 -8.10 -8.25 11.27
C ALA A 99 -9.29 -9.19 10.99
N VAL A 100 -9.94 -9.77 12.00
CA VAL A 100 -11.18 -10.55 11.81
C VAL A 100 -12.26 -9.75 11.08
N THR A 101 -12.55 -8.53 11.51
CA THR A 101 -13.54 -7.65 10.86
C THR A 101 -13.12 -7.28 9.44
N PHE A 102 -11.88 -6.83 9.27
CA PHE A 102 -11.28 -6.44 7.99
C PHE A 102 -11.34 -7.58 6.96
N TYR A 103 -11.01 -8.81 7.38
CA TYR A 103 -11.09 -10.00 6.55
C TYR A 103 -12.53 -10.41 6.23
N THR A 104 -13.47 -10.25 7.18
CA THR A 104 -14.90 -10.52 6.90
C THR A 104 -15.55 -9.47 6.00
N THR A 105 -15.12 -8.21 6.06
CA THR A 105 -15.70 -7.10 5.28
C THR A 105 -15.11 -7.01 3.87
N HIS A 106 -13.83 -7.36 3.68
CA HIS A 106 -13.16 -7.31 2.37
C HIS A 106 -13.05 -8.67 1.64
N GLY A 107 -13.54 -9.76 2.24
CA GLY A 107 -13.70 -11.08 1.59
C GLY A 107 -12.43 -11.63 0.91
N ASP A 108 -12.64 -12.43 -0.16
CA ASP A 108 -11.62 -13.11 -0.97
C ASP A 108 -10.57 -12.17 -1.62
N LYS A 109 -10.77 -10.84 -1.61
CA LYS A 109 -9.83 -9.87 -2.20
C LYS A 109 -8.44 -10.00 -1.56
N TYR A 110 -8.41 -10.09 -0.24
CA TYR A 110 -7.17 -10.30 0.50
C TYR A 110 -6.97 -11.75 0.96
N GLY A 111 -8.03 -12.56 1.00
CA GLY A 111 -7.99 -14.00 1.19
C GLY A 111 -7.59 -14.46 2.60
N GLY A 112 -8.18 -15.57 3.06
CA GLY A 112 -7.88 -16.15 4.38
C GLY A 112 -6.40 -16.57 4.57
N GLY A 113 -5.66 -16.81 3.47
CA GLY A 113 -4.24 -17.14 3.52
C GLY A 113 -3.32 -15.98 3.95
N ARG A 114 -3.63 -14.74 3.54
CA ARG A 114 -2.81 -13.57 3.94
C ARG A 114 -3.01 -13.21 5.40
N ALA A 115 -4.22 -13.42 5.92
CA ALA A 115 -4.50 -13.33 7.35
C ALA A 115 -3.61 -14.26 8.17
N MET A 116 -3.39 -15.51 7.70
CA MET A 116 -2.47 -16.43 8.37
C MET A 116 -1.02 -15.95 8.28
N GLN A 117 -0.59 -15.32 7.18
CA GLN A 117 0.75 -14.74 7.09
C GLN A 117 0.94 -13.58 8.09
N VAL A 118 -0.07 -12.72 8.23
CA VAL A 118 -0.08 -11.64 9.26
C VAL A 118 -0.01 -12.25 10.66
N MET A 119 -0.80 -13.29 10.95
CA MET A 119 -0.77 -13.95 12.26
C MET A 119 0.55 -14.71 12.51
N ASN A 120 1.15 -15.28 11.46
CA ASN A 120 2.43 -15.96 11.53
C ASN A 120 3.60 -15.01 11.81
N HIS A 121 3.50 -13.73 11.44
CA HIS A 121 4.49 -12.71 11.83
C HIS A 121 4.67 -12.65 13.35
N TYR A 122 3.58 -12.78 14.09
CA TYR A 122 3.61 -12.77 15.55
C TYR A 122 4.13 -14.10 16.10
N ALA A 123 3.92 -15.24 15.42
CA ALA A 123 4.44 -16.56 15.81
C ALA A 123 4.25 -16.92 17.31
N GLY A 124 3.18 -16.40 17.94
CA GLY A 124 2.90 -16.57 19.37
C GLY A 124 3.54 -15.53 20.30
N ASP A 125 4.43 -14.67 19.80
CA ASP A 125 4.98 -13.53 20.51
C ASP A 125 4.01 -12.34 20.44
N LYS A 126 3.27 -12.14 21.52
CA LYS A 126 2.30 -11.06 21.67
C LYS A 126 2.93 -9.70 21.95
N SER A 127 4.24 -9.65 22.23
CA SER A 127 4.96 -8.40 22.47
C SER A 127 5.41 -7.73 21.17
N LYS A 128 5.44 -8.49 20.06
CA LYS A 128 5.72 -7.93 18.74
C LYS A 128 4.64 -6.94 18.34
N GLN A 129 5.10 -5.87 17.71
CA GLN A 129 4.26 -4.93 16.98
C GLN A 129 4.59 -5.07 15.50
N MET A 130 3.59 -4.90 14.66
CA MET A 130 3.75 -4.84 13.22
C MET A 130 3.58 -3.39 12.78
N SER A 131 4.56 -2.85 12.05
CA SER A 131 4.39 -1.53 11.42
C SER A 131 3.45 -1.59 10.22
N VAL A 132 2.88 -0.45 9.83
CA VAL A 132 2.04 -0.35 8.63
C VAL A 132 2.78 -0.80 7.37
N ASP A 133 4.09 -0.55 7.27
CA ASP A 133 4.91 -0.98 6.15
C ASP A 133 5.04 -2.51 6.07
N GLN A 134 5.24 -3.17 7.22
CA GLN A 134 5.30 -4.64 7.31
C GLN A 134 3.94 -5.26 6.97
N PHE A 135 2.85 -4.63 7.43
CA PHE A 135 1.50 -5.05 7.11
C PHE A 135 1.24 -4.96 5.60
N LEU A 136 1.55 -3.82 4.97
CA LEU A 136 1.42 -3.64 3.52
C LEU A 136 2.27 -4.65 2.75
N ASP A 137 3.53 -4.89 3.16
CA ASP A 137 4.38 -5.86 2.47
C ASP A 137 3.80 -7.28 2.48
N ILE A 138 3.16 -7.70 3.58
CA ILE A 138 2.46 -9.00 3.68
C ILE A 138 1.19 -9.02 2.83
N MET A 139 0.38 -7.96 2.91
CA MET A 139 -0.90 -7.87 2.18
C MET A 139 -0.71 -7.85 0.66
N PHE A 140 0.42 -7.33 0.21
CA PHE A 140 0.77 -7.21 -1.20
C PHE A 140 1.84 -8.20 -1.67
N LYS A 141 2.29 -9.13 -0.80
CA LYS A 141 3.37 -10.08 -1.11
C LYS A 141 3.08 -10.95 -2.33
N ASP A 142 1.83 -11.41 -2.42
CA ASP A 142 1.35 -12.35 -3.44
C ASP A 142 0.22 -11.72 -4.31
N SER A 143 -0.04 -10.41 -4.19
CA SER A 143 -1.09 -9.71 -4.96
C SER A 143 -0.61 -9.25 -6.35
N PHE A 144 0.62 -9.59 -6.72
CA PHE A 144 1.29 -9.06 -7.90
C PHE A 144 1.81 -10.16 -8.80
#